data_AF-A0A8S3EZC7-F1
#
_entry.id   AF-A0A8S3EZC7-F1
#
_cell.length_a   1.000
_cell.length_b   1.000
_cell.length_c   1.000
_cell.angle_alpha   90.00
_cell.angle_beta   90.00
_cell.angle_gamma   90.00
#
_symmetry.space_group_name_H-M   'P 1'
#
loop_
_entity.id
_entity.type
_entity.pdbx_description
1 polymer ?
#
loop_
_entity_poly.entity_id
_entity_poly.type
_entity_poly.pdbx_seq_one_letter_code
_entity_poly.pdbx_strand_id
1 'polypeptide(L)'
;PNYEIKLMNSANVSMQFQSHYFNINNCRLPIRWMAPETISPNEFSCQSDVWSFGITLWEVMTNCLSLPYAILTNEDVYQRLRLMGTNVMRSSGSLQLSKPEYLSKELVDLMLECWRPYGERPTFHEIFTFFNKRLDGINII
;
A
#
# COMPACT_ATOMS: atom_id res chain seq x y z
N PRO A 1 -0.12 26.58 3.13
CA PRO A 1 -1.44 25.90 3.23
C PRO A 1 -1.34 24.73 4.20
N ASN A 2 -2.15 24.73 5.26
CA ASN A 2 -2.26 23.58 6.15
C ASN A 2 -3.27 22.61 5.54
N TYR A 3 -2.82 21.40 5.20
CA TYR A 3 -3.68 20.36 4.66
C TYR A 3 -4.17 19.47 5.81
N GLU A 4 -5.48 19.35 5.97
CA GLU A 4 -6.08 18.38 6.89
C GLU A 4 -6.53 17.15 6.09
N ILE A 5 -6.00 15.98 6.43
CA ILE A 5 -6.34 14.71 5.77
C ILE A 5 -7.06 13.82 6.78
N LYS A 6 -8.20 13.26 6.39
CA LYS A 6 -9.00 12.33 7.20
C LYS A 6 -9.20 11.02 6.45
N LEU A 7 -9.03 9.90 7.15
CA LEU A 7 -9.40 8.58 6.65
C LEU A 7 -10.93 8.43 6.71
N MET A 8 -11.53 7.88 5.66
CA MET A 8 -12.96 7.56 5.63
C MET A 8 -13.17 6.08 5.92
N ASN A 9 -14.08 5.75 6.85
CA ASN A 9 -14.37 4.38 7.27
C ASN A 9 -15.32 3.60 6.31
N SER A 10 -15.74 4.22 5.21
CA SER A 10 -16.67 3.60 4.28
C SER A 10 -15.92 3.05 3.08
N ALA A 11 -15.88 1.73 2.93
CA ALA A 11 -15.42 1.04 1.71
C ALA A 11 -16.41 1.19 0.53
N ASN A 12 -17.13 2.32 0.47
CA ASN A 12 -18.02 2.60 -0.65
C ASN A 12 -17.15 2.86 -1.88
N VAL A 13 -17.30 2.00 -2.88
CA VAL A 13 -16.69 2.22 -4.19
C VAL A 13 -17.30 3.48 -4.77
N SER A 14 -16.54 4.58 -4.74
CA SER A 14 -16.93 5.80 -5.46
C SER A 14 -17.20 5.44 -6.92
N MET A 15 -18.33 5.93 -7.45
CA MET A 15 -18.70 5.66 -8.84
C MET A 15 -17.61 6.13 -9.82
N GLN A 16 -16.83 7.14 -9.42
CA GLN A 16 -15.72 7.69 -10.22
C GLN A 16 -14.50 6.76 -10.30
N PHE A 17 -14.31 5.84 -9.33
CA PHE A 17 -13.13 4.98 -9.26
C PHE A 17 -13.45 3.50 -9.52
N GLN A 18 -14.64 3.18 -10.07
CA GLN A 18 -15.05 1.80 -10.32
C GLN A 18 -14.05 1.00 -11.19
N SER A 19 -13.39 1.66 -12.15
CA SER A 19 -12.38 1.03 -13.01
C SER A 19 -11.11 0.60 -12.27
N HIS A 20 -10.87 1.12 -11.06
CA HIS A 20 -9.71 0.76 -10.23
C HIS A 20 -9.94 -0.50 -9.39
N TYR A 21 -11.19 -1.00 -9.34
CA TYR A 21 -11.55 -2.21 -8.62
C TYR A 21 -11.57 -3.40 -9.56
N PHE A 22 -11.06 -4.53 -9.08
CA PHE A 22 -11.08 -5.79 -9.80
C PHE A 22 -12.22 -6.67 -9.29
N ASN A 23 -12.98 -7.29 -10.23
CA ASN A 23 -14.10 -8.16 -9.88
C ASN A 23 -13.61 -9.59 -9.68
N ILE A 24 -13.74 -10.10 -8.45
CA ILE A 24 -13.45 -11.49 -8.10
C ILE A 24 -14.70 -12.06 -7.44
N ASN A 25 -15.29 -13.12 -8.01
CA ASN A 25 -16.48 -13.79 -7.45
C ASN A 25 -17.62 -12.81 -7.08
N ASN A 26 -17.94 -11.85 -7.96
CA ASN A 26 -18.90 -10.77 -7.74
C ASN A 26 -18.55 -9.76 -6.63
N CYS A 27 -17.35 -9.81 -6.07
CA CYS A 27 -16.82 -8.80 -5.15
C CYS A 27 -15.87 -7.84 -5.89
N ARG A 28 -16.06 -6.53 -5.69
CA ARG A 28 -15.15 -5.49 -6.21
C ARG A 28 -14.06 -5.22 -5.19
N LEU A 29 -12.82 -5.53 -5.53
CA LEU A 29 -11.69 -5.45 -4.62
C LEU A 29 -10.62 -4.46 -5.11
N PRO A 30 -10.03 -3.64 -4.20
CA PRO A 30 -8.95 -2.71 -4.53
C PRO A 30 -7.61 -3.44 -4.56
N ILE A 31 -7.48 -4.45 -5.43
CA ILE A 31 -6.37 -5.42 -5.38
C ILE A 31 -4.96 -4.80 -5.40
N ARG A 32 -4.78 -3.61 -5.97
CA ARG A 32 -3.47 -2.94 -6.06
C ARG A 32 -2.98 -2.39 -4.71
N TRP A 33 -3.87 -2.28 -3.73
CA TRP A 33 -3.57 -1.89 -2.36
C TRP A 33 -3.58 -3.07 -1.38
N MET A 34 -4.07 -4.25 -1.82
CA MET A 34 -4.28 -5.40 -0.95
C MET A 34 -2.96 -6.11 -0.63
N ALA A 35 -2.82 -6.51 0.63
CA ALA A 35 -1.69 -7.32 1.08
C ALA A 35 -1.83 -8.78 0.60
N PRO A 36 -0.74 -9.52 0.35
CA PRO A 36 -0.80 -10.89 -0.16
C PRO A 36 -1.68 -11.84 0.67
N GLU A 37 -1.62 -11.74 2.00
CA GLU A 37 -2.40 -12.58 2.92
C GLU A 37 -3.92 -12.33 2.85
N THR A 38 -4.34 -11.14 2.38
CA THR A 38 -5.77 -10.82 2.19
C THR A 38 -6.35 -11.48 0.94
N ILE A 39 -5.51 -11.97 0.02
CA ILE A 39 -5.97 -12.69 -1.18
C ILE A 39 -6.26 -14.16 -0.87
N SER A 40 -5.43 -14.79 -0.04
CA SER A 40 -5.58 -16.17 0.42
C SER A 40 -4.62 -16.38 1.59
N PRO A 41 -5.10 -16.62 2.83
CA PRO A 41 -6.42 -17.14 3.19
C PRO A 41 -7.51 -16.11 3.51
N ASN A 42 -7.42 -14.86 3.02
CA ASN A 42 -8.38 -13.78 3.30
C ASN A 42 -8.28 -13.24 4.74
N GLU A 43 -7.04 -13.05 5.22
CA GLU A 43 -6.74 -12.49 6.53
C GLU A 43 -6.58 -10.97 6.46
N PHE A 44 -7.48 -10.23 7.11
CA PHE A 44 -7.39 -8.78 7.27
C PHE A 44 -6.95 -8.44 8.70
N SER A 45 -6.00 -7.52 8.82
CA SER A 45 -5.40 -7.12 10.10
C SER A 45 -4.75 -5.74 10.01
N CYS A 46 -4.28 -5.21 11.14
CA CYS A 46 -3.45 -4.01 11.12
C CYS A 46 -2.19 -4.19 10.24
N GLN A 47 -1.65 -5.41 10.12
CA GLN A 47 -0.50 -5.66 9.23
C GLN A 47 -0.89 -5.53 7.76
N SER A 48 -2.09 -5.95 7.34
CA SER A 48 -2.56 -5.74 5.97
C SER A 48 -2.83 -4.26 5.69
N ASP A 49 -3.30 -3.51 6.70
CA ASP A 49 -3.48 -2.06 6.57
C ASP A 49 -2.15 -1.32 6.42
N VAL A 50 -1.09 -1.79 7.09
CA VAL A 50 0.28 -1.26 6.92
C VAL A 50 0.78 -1.45 5.48
N TRP A 51 0.49 -2.60 4.86
CA TRP A 51 0.82 -2.81 3.45
C TRP A 51 0.11 -1.80 2.55
N SER A 52 -1.21 -1.65 2.73
CA SER A 52 -2.01 -0.67 1.99
C SER A 52 -1.52 0.76 2.21
N PHE A 53 -1.13 1.09 3.44
CA PHE A 53 -0.52 2.37 3.77
C PHE A 53 0.79 2.60 3.00
N GLY A 54 1.64 1.60 2.86
CA GLY A 54 2.85 1.70 2.03
C GLY A 54 2.55 2.07 0.58
N ILE A 55 1.49 1.49 0.00
CA ILE A 55 1.01 1.84 -1.36
C ILE A 55 0.49 3.28 -1.39
N THR A 56 -0.32 3.69 -0.40
CA THR A 56 -0.82 5.08 -0.31
C THR A 56 0.31 6.10 -0.12
N LEU A 57 1.33 5.77 0.67
CA LEU A 57 2.51 6.61 0.83
C LEU A 57 3.22 6.78 -0.51
N TRP A 58 3.37 5.70 -1.29
CA TRP A 58 3.91 5.79 -2.65
C TRP A 58 3.07 6.70 -3.56
N GLU A 59 1.74 6.62 -3.49
CA GLU A 59 0.86 7.50 -4.27
C GLU A 59 1.06 8.96 -3.90
N VAL A 60 1.06 9.29 -2.60
CA VAL A 60 1.33 10.65 -2.12
C VAL A 60 2.69 11.14 -2.60
N MET A 61 3.71 10.29 -2.50
CA MET A 61 5.07 10.63 -2.92
C MET A 61 5.21 10.78 -4.44
N THR A 62 4.33 10.17 -5.25
CA THR A 62 4.26 10.30 -6.72
C THR A 62 3.20 11.30 -7.18
N ASN A 63 2.71 12.15 -6.28
CA ASN A 63 1.68 13.16 -6.52
C ASN A 63 0.37 12.58 -7.09
N CYS A 64 0.09 11.31 -6.80
CA CYS A 64 -1.08 10.56 -7.29
C CYS A 64 -1.21 10.59 -8.83
N LEU A 65 -0.09 10.72 -9.56
CA LEU A 65 -0.10 10.85 -11.02
C LEU A 65 -0.32 9.52 -11.75
N SER A 66 -0.19 8.39 -11.04
CA SER A 66 -0.25 7.06 -11.65
C SER A 66 -0.85 6.05 -10.70
N LEU A 67 -1.56 5.08 -11.29
CA LEU A 67 -2.09 3.94 -10.54
C LEU A 67 -0.92 3.04 -10.07
N PRO A 68 -0.96 2.48 -8.84
CA PRO A 68 0.05 1.52 -8.41
C PRO A 68 0.15 0.36 -9.40
N TYR A 69 1.37 0.00 -9.83
CA TYR A 69 1.62 -1.03 -10.83
C TYR A 69 0.95 -0.77 -12.19
N ALA A 70 0.86 0.48 -12.65
CA ALA A 70 0.16 0.86 -13.89
C ALA A 70 0.54 0.05 -15.14
N ILE A 71 1.75 -0.50 -15.22
CA ILE A 71 2.22 -1.34 -16.34
C ILE A 71 1.62 -2.76 -16.34
N LEU A 72 0.99 -3.17 -15.25
CA LEU A 72 0.41 -4.50 -15.07
C LEU A 72 -1.11 -4.44 -15.16
N THR A 73 -1.73 -5.50 -15.69
CA THR A 73 -3.19 -5.65 -15.62
C THR A 73 -3.65 -5.98 -14.20
N ASN A 74 -4.94 -5.82 -13.91
CA ASN A 74 -5.49 -6.23 -12.62
C ASN A 74 -5.31 -7.74 -12.38
N GLU A 75 -5.46 -8.56 -13.42
CA GLU A 75 -5.23 -10.00 -13.34
C GLU A 75 -3.77 -10.31 -12.98
N ASP A 76 -2.80 -9.64 -13.61
CA ASP A 76 -1.37 -9.83 -13.31
C ASP A 76 -1.04 -9.49 -11.86
N VAL A 77 -1.60 -8.39 -11.35
CA VAL A 77 -1.43 -7.98 -9.94
C VAL A 77 -2.03 -9.03 -9.01
N TYR A 78 -3.25 -9.47 -9.29
CA TYR A 78 -3.93 -10.50 -8.51
C TYR A 78 -3.13 -11.81 -8.45
N GLN A 79 -2.67 -12.32 -9.59
CA GLN A 79 -1.88 -13.56 -9.65
C GLN A 79 -0.55 -13.43 -8.90
N ARG A 80 0.14 -12.29 -9.02
CA ARG A 80 1.39 -12.05 -8.27
C ARG A 80 1.14 -12.00 -6.77
N LEU A 81 0.10 -11.31 -6.29
CA LEU A 81 -0.27 -11.29 -4.87
C LEU A 81 -0.60 -12.69 -4.34
N ARG A 82 -1.35 -13.48 -5.12
CA ARG A 82 -1.69 -14.87 -4.77
C ARG A 82 -0.44 -15.75 -4.64
N LEU A 83 0.53 -15.60 -5.54
CA LEU A 83 1.80 -16.33 -5.47
C LEU A 83 2.68 -15.87 -4.31
N MET A 84 2.63 -14.59 -3.95
CA MET A 84 3.32 -14.06 -2.77
C MET A 84 2.72 -14.61 -1.46
N GLY A 85 1.38 -14.70 -1.35
CA GLY A 85 0.70 -15.22 -0.16
C GLY A 85 0.86 -16.73 0.07
N THR A 86 1.19 -17.50 -0.98
CA THR A 86 1.33 -18.98 -0.90
C THR A 86 2.74 -19.45 -0.55
N ASN A 87 3.68 -18.55 -0.19
CA ASN A 87 5.11 -18.86 0.04
C ASN A 87 5.85 -19.51 -1.15
N VAL A 88 5.22 -19.62 -2.33
CA VAL A 88 5.82 -20.18 -3.55
C VAL A 88 6.89 -19.23 -4.12
N MET A 89 6.75 -17.93 -3.86
CA MET A 89 7.65 -16.90 -4.38
C MET A 89 8.33 -16.14 -3.24
N ARG A 90 9.34 -16.76 -2.61
CA ARG A 90 10.11 -16.12 -1.52
C ARG A 90 11.10 -15.05 -1.99
N SER A 91 11.41 -14.92 -3.29
CA SER A 91 12.54 -14.04 -3.69
C SER A 91 12.56 -13.41 -5.09
N SER A 92 11.68 -13.69 -6.07
CA SER A 92 11.95 -13.18 -7.46
C SER A 92 10.77 -12.77 -8.36
N GLY A 93 9.55 -12.62 -7.83
CA GLY A 93 8.41 -12.08 -8.59
C GLY A 93 7.77 -10.85 -7.96
N SER A 94 8.55 -10.07 -7.20
CA SER A 94 8.04 -8.96 -6.39
C SER A 94 7.28 -7.95 -7.22
N LEU A 95 6.04 -7.66 -6.83
CA LEU A 95 5.36 -6.43 -7.20
C LEU A 95 6.19 -5.26 -6.67
N GLN A 96 6.94 -4.60 -7.56
CA GLN A 96 7.74 -3.43 -7.21
C GLN A 96 7.10 -2.19 -7.82
N LEU A 97 6.91 -1.17 -6.99
CA LEU A 97 6.57 0.16 -7.44
C LEU A 97 7.85 0.91 -7.82
N SER A 98 7.73 1.83 -8.79
CA SER A 98 8.83 2.72 -9.13
C SER A 98 9.20 3.58 -7.92
N LYS A 99 10.49 3.83 -7.70
CA LYS A 99 10.96 4.71 -6.63
C LYS A 99 11.17 6.11 -7.23
N PRO A 100 10.49 7.16 -6.76
CA PRO A 100 10.76 8.51 -7.24
C PRO A 100 12.18 8.94 -6.84
N GLU A 101 12.92 9.53 -7.78
CA GLU A 101 14.35 9.85 -7.63
C GLU A 101 14.64 10.91 -6.54
N TYR A 102 13.64 11.71 -6.17
CA TYR A 102 13.75 12.80 -5.20
C TYR A 102 13.43 12.39 -3.75
N LEU A 103 13.09 11.11 -3.50
CA LEU A 103 12.77 10.67 -2.14
C LEU A 103 14.02 10.46 -1.30
N SER A 104 13.95 10.86 -0.04
CA SER A 104 14.99 10.51 0.92
C SER A 104 15.06 8.98 1.06
N LYS A 105 16.28 8.48 1.27
CA LYS A 105 16.52 7.04 1.43
C LYS A 105 15.61 6.42 2.49
N GLU A 106 15.37 7.14 3.58
CA GLU A 106 14.60 6.66 4.71
C GLU A 106 13.11 6.56 4.43
N LEU A 107 12.54 7.43 3.57
CA LEU A 107 11.16 7.29 3.12
C LEU A 107 11.01 6.10 2.18
N VAL A 108 11.99 5.88 1.32
CA VAL A 108 12.05 4.67 0.47
C VAL A 108 12.15 3.42 1.34
N ASP A 109 13.02 3.43 2.36
CA ASP A 109 13.18 2.31 3.28
C ASP A 109 11.88 2.03 4.04
N LEU A 110 11.22 3.06 4.57
CA LEU A 110 9.92 2.90 5.27
C LEU A 110 8.85 2.28 4.36
N MET A 111 8.74 2.72 3.09
CA MET A 111 7.82 2.12 2.13
C MET A 111 8.16 0.63 1.90
N LEU A 112 9.43 0.29 1.74
CA LEU A 112 9.87 -1.10 1.56
C LEU A 112 9.61 -1.95 2.81
N GLU A 113 9.72 -1.37 4.01
CA GLU A 113 9.40 -2.02 5.28
C GLU A 113 7.91 -2.36 5.39
N CYS A 114 7.02 -1.49 4.91
CA CYS A 114 5.58 -1.75 4.84
C CYS A 114 5.23 -2.96 3.94
N TRP A 115 6.11 -3.31 2.99
CA TRP A 115 5.93 -4.43 2.06
C TRP A 115 6.75 -5.67 2.41
N ARG A 116 7.24 -5.77 3.66
CA ARG A 116 7.85 -7.00 4.20
C ARG A 116 6.80 -8.11 4.40
N PRO A 117 7.24 -9.37 4.62
CA PRO A 117 6.34 -10.46 5.00
C PRO A 117 5.48 -10.12 6.22
N TYR A 118 4.32 -10.79 6.33
CA TYR A 118 3.43 -10.63 7.47
C TYR A 118 4.18 -10.86 8.79
N GLY A 119 4.00 -9.96 9.77
CA GLY A 119 4.70 -10.01 11.06
C GLY A 119 6.06 -9.29 11.10
N GLU A 120 6.65 -8.95 9.94
CA GLU A 120 7.93 -8.22 9.85
C GLU A 120 7.76 -6.73 9.47
N ARG A 121 6.52 -6.31 9.21
CA ARG A 121 6.15 -4.93 8.87
C ARG A 121 6.09 -4.06 10.14
N PRO A 122 6.40 -2.76 10.04
CA PRO A 122 6.27 -1.84 11.17
C PRO A 122 4.81 -1.67 11.58
N THR A 123 4.58 -1.35 12.84
CA THR A 123 3.29 -0.93 13.35
C THR A 123 2.99 0.51 12.95
N PHE A 124 1.72 0.90 12.92
CA PHE A 124 1.35 2.31 12.74
C PHE A 124 1.94 3.23 13.82
N HIS A 125 2.20 2.72 15.03
CA HIS A 125 2.87 3.49 16.07
C HIS A 125 4.34 3.81 15.71
N GLU A 126 5.07 2.84 15.14
CA GLU A 126 6.44 3.04 14.67
C GLU A 126 6.48 3.99 13.46
N ILE A 127 5.53 3.83 12.52
CA ILE A 127 5.35 4.75 11.39
C ILE A 127 5.09 6.18 11.87
N PHE A 128 4.16 6.35 12.81
CA PHE A 128 3.84 7.65 13.40
C PHE A 128 5.07 8.27 14.09
N THR A 129 5.80 7.48 14.87
CA THR A 129 7.02 7.91 15.55
C THR A 129 8.11 8.32 14.56
N PHE A 130 8.24 7.59 13.45
CA PHE A 130 9.15 7.93 12.36
C PHE A 130 8.82 9.31 11.76
N PHE A 131 7.55 9.60 11.49
CA PHE A 131 7.14 10.88 10.93
C PHE A 131 7.27 12.01 11.94
N ASN A 132 6.83 11.84 13.19
CA ASN A 132 6.94 12.88 14.21
C ASN A 132 8.38 13.32 14.45
N LYS A 133 9.32 12.37 14.58
CA LYS A 133 10.75 12.72 14.74
C LYS A 133 11.32 13.56 13.60
N ARG A 134 10.72 13.47 12.41
CA ARG A 134 11.10 14.24 11.21
C ARG A 134 10.33 15.54 11.07
N LEU A 135 9.14 15.60 11.65
CA LEU A 135 8.28 16.78 11.72
C LEU A 135 8.52 17.61 12.99
N ASP A 136 9.34 17.13 13.94
CA ASP A 136 9.81 17.89 15.11
C ASP A 136 10.69 19.07 14.63
N GLY A 137 10.00 20.17 14.32
CA GLY A 137 10.51 21.35 13.62
C GLY A 137 9.41 22.07 12.80
N ILE A 138 8.32 21.37 12.49
CA ILE A 138 7.11 21.86 11.85
C ILE A 138 5.97 21.68 12.88
N ASN A 139 5.71 22.73 13.67
CA ASN A 139 4.57 22.78 14.58
C ASN A 139 3.26 22.58 13.80
N ILE A 140 2.65 21.40 13.92
CA ILE A 140 1.26 21.19 13.53
C ILE A 140 0.42 21.48 14.76
N ILE A 141 0.01 22.74 14.88
CA ILE A 141 -1.03 23.20 15.82
C ILE A 141 -2.39 22.99 15.14
#